data_AF-A0A660T697-F1
#
_entry.id   AF-A0A660T697-F1
#
_cell.length_a   1.000
_cell.length_b   1.000
_cell.length_c   1.000
_cell.angle_alpha   90.00
_cell.angle_beta   90.00
_cell.angle_gamma   90.00
#
_symmetry.space_group_name_H-M   'P 1'
#
loop_
_entity.id
_entity.type
_entity.pdbx_description
1 polymer ?
#
loop_
_entity_poly.entity_id
_entity_poly.type
_entity_poly.pdbx_seq_one_letter_code
_entity_poly.pdbx_strand_id
1 'polypeptide(L)'
;MERFKKIRDKRPVIIVKIGGRFSENEELLGIFADELYVMRNEYSFIIVHGGGNEVSLLSKKLGQEPLFKDGIRITTPEEMDIVEMVLSGKVNGRVVRKLRARGIDAVGLSGSDGSIFIGESMGNVAGVETRTGNVVKVTSKLLEILLDEGYVPVISSVSTDLEG
;
A
#
# COMPACT_ATOMS: atom_id res chain seq x y z
N MET A 1 17.13 16.43 -29.76
CA MET A 1 16.35 15.79 -28.69
C MET A 1 17.03 14.45 -28.39
N GLU A 2 17.90 14.40 -27.39
CA GLU A 2 18.55 13.16 -26.99
C GLU A 2 17.49 12.17 -26.51
N ARG A 3 17.42 10.99 -27.14
CA ARG A 3 16.68 9.86 -26.57
C ARG A 3 17.44 9.42 -25.34
N PHE A 4 16.92 9.73 -24.16
CA PHE A 4 17.41 9.16 -22.90
C PHE A 4 17.52 7.65 -23.07
N LYS A 5 18.73 7.12 -22.93
CA LYS A 5 18.98 5.69 -22.88
C LYS A 5 18.21 5.19 -21.66
N LYS A 6 17.23 4.31 -21.85
CA LYS A 6 16.50 3.68 -20.73
C LYS A 6 17.52 2.93 -19.87
N ILE A 7 17.90 3.53 -18.75
CA ILE A 7 18.69 2.84 -17.73
C ILE A 7 17.68 1.99 -16.98
N ARG A 8 17.72 0.69 -17.23
CA ARG A 8 16.99 -0.25 -16.39
C ARG A 8 17.78 -0.45 -15.12
N ASP A 9 17.12 -0.29 -13.98
CA ASP A 9 17.68 -0.74 -12.72
C ASP A 9 17.89 -2.26 -12.79
N LYS A 10 19.09 -2.70 -12.41
CA LYS A 10 19.49 -4.11 -12.45
C LYS A 10 19.55 -4.73 -11.06
N ARG A 11 19.32 -3.94 -10.00
CA ARG A 11 19.32 -4.44 -8.63
C ARG A 11 18.16 -5.43 -8.43
N PRO A 12 18.35 -6.51 -7.65
CA PRO A 12 17.24 -7.37 -7.26
C PRO A 12 16.16 -6.59 -6.50
N VAL A 13 14.90 -6.86 -6.84
CA VAL A 13 13.75 -6.21 -6.20
C VAL A 13 13.27 -7.02 -5.00
N ILE A 14 13.18 -6.38 -3.84
CA ILE A 14 12.62 -6.92 -2.61
C ILE A 14 11.26 -6.24 -2.36
N ILE A 15 10.21 -7.06 -2.25
CA ILE A 15 8.88 -6.59 -1.86
C ILE A 15 8.68 -6.84 -0.37
N VAL A 16 8.48 -5.78 0.41
CA VAL A 16 8.32 -5.86 1.86
C VAL A 16 6.87 -5.58 2.24
N LYS A 17 6.23 -6.53 2.93
CA LYS A 17 4.91 -6.31 3.52
C LYS A 17 5.04 -5.79 4.94
N ILE A 18 4.59 -4.57 5.18
CA ILE A 18 4.42 -4.01 6.52
C ILE A 18 2.99 -4.29 7.01
N GLY A 19 2.84 -4.87 8.19
CA GLY A 19 1.54 -5.24 8.75
C GLY A 19 1.44 -5.05 10.25
N GLY A 20 0.22 -5.10 10.76
CA GLY A 20 -0.08 -5.00 12.19
C GLY A 20 0.44 -3.72 12.83
N ARG A 21 0.89 -3.83 14.08
CA ARG A 21 1.39 -2.70 14.88
C ARG A 21 2.67 -2.06 14.32
N PHE A 22 3.34 -2.68 13.34
CA PHE A 22 4.57 -2.13 12.77
C PHE A 22 4.33 -0.79 12.09
N SER A 23 3.28 -0.68 11.26
CA SER A 23 2.95 0.58 10.55
C SER A 23 2.50 1.70 11.48
N GLU A 24 2.13 1.38 12.72
CA GLU A 24 1.70 2.31 13.76
C GLU A 24 2.88 2.79 14.62
N ASN A 25 3.97 2.03 14.67
CA ASN A 25 5.11 2.29 15.53
C ASN A 25 6.17 3.12 14.80
N GLU A 26 6.28 4.38 15.19
CA GLU A 26 7.25 5.33 14.64
C GLU A 26 8.72 4.93 14.85
N GLU A 27 9.05 4.23 15.93
CA GLU A 27 10.40 3.75 16.19
C GLU A 27 10.77 2.61 15.23
N LEU A 28 9.87 1.62 15.10
CA LEU A 28 10.07 0.49 14.17
C LEU A 28 10.13 0.96 12.72
N LEU A 29 9.28 1.91 12.31
CA LEU A 29 9.38 2.51 10.97
C LEU A 29 10.69 3.29 10.77
N GLY A 30 11.28 3.83 11.84
CA GLY A 30 12.59 4.49 11.80
C GLY A 30 13.71 3.50 11.55
N ILE A 31 13.76 2.43 12.35
CA ILE A 31 14.72 1.33 12.19
C ILE A 31 14.59 0.72 10.79
N PHE A 32 13.37 0.52 10.33
CA PHE A 32 13.10 0.03 8.99
C PHE A 32 13.67 0.95 7.90
N ALA A 33 13.44 2.26 8.02
CA ALA A 33 13.99 3.23 7.09
C ALA A 33 15.53 3.24 7.09
N ASP A 34 16.15 3.06 8.27
CA ASP A 34 17.61 2.94 8.41
C ASP A 34 18.15 1.70 7.67
N GLU A 35 17.51 0.54 7.84
CA GLU A 35 17.88 -0.70 7.17
C GLU A 35 17.75 -0.60 5.63
N LEU A 36 16.62 -0.08 5.15
CA LEU A 36 16.43 0.16 3.71
C LEU A 36 17.48 1.12 3.16
N TYR A 37 17.81 2.16 3.92
CA TYR A 37 18.84 3.10 3.51
C TYR A 37 20.18 2.38 3.37
N VAL A 38 20.62 1.58 4.35
CA VAL A 38 21.89 0.83 4.27
C VAL A 38 21.94 -0.07 3.03
N MET A 39 20.86 -0.79 2.74
CA MET A 39 20.80 -1.77 1.64
C MET A 39 20.52 -1.17 0.26
N ARG A 40 20.22 0.13 0.15
CA ARG A 40 19.73 0.76 -1.09
C ARG A 40 20.69 0.66 -2.28
N ASN A 41 21.98 0.45 -2.09
CA ASN A 41 22.92 0.31 -3.22
C ASN A 41 22.92 -1.10 -3.83
N GLU A 42 22.41 -2.09 -3.10
CA GLU A 42 22.41 -3.50 -3.50
C GLU A 42 21.03 -3.96 -3.96
N TYR A 43 19.97 -3.38 -3.40
CA TYR A 43 18.59 -3.79 -3.63
C TYR A 43 17.69 -2.61 -3.97
N SER A 44 16.62 -2.94 -4.68
CA SER A 44 15.49 -2.05 -4.93
C SER A 44 14.29 -2.52 -4.13
N PHE A 45 13.52 -1.59 -3.59
CA PHE A 45 12.47 -1.91 -2.63
C PHE A 45 11.10 -1.49 -3.14
N ILE A 46 10.11 -2.35 -2.95
CA ILE A 46 8.69 -2.02 -3.04
C ILE A 46 8.09 -2.33 -1.68
N ILE A 47 7.38 -1.38 -1.11
CA ILE A 47 6.74 -1.54 0.19
C ILE A 47 5.24 -1.71 -0.02
N VAL A 48 4.64 -2.70 0.62
CA VAL A 48 3.18 -2.88 0.65
C VAL A 48 2.73 -2.81 2.10
N HIS A 49 1.70 -2.03 2.42
CA HIS A 49 1.23 -1.91 3.80
C HIS A 49 -0.28 -2.13 3.93
N GLY A 50 -0.69 -2.50 5.14
CA GLY A 50 -2.09 -2.53 5.56
C GLY A 50 -2.32 -1.44 6.59
N GLY A 51 -3.28 -1.65 7.50
CA GLY A 51 -3.56 -0.70 8.57
C GLY A 51 -4.89 -0.98 9.28
N GLY A 52 -5.28 -2.26 9.36
CA GLY A 52 -6.64 -2.67 9.76
C GLY A 52 -7.06 -2.15 11.14
N ASN A 53 -6.12 -2.02 12.08
CA ASN A 53 -6.40 -1.42 13.39
C ASN A 53 -6.75 0.07 13.28
N GLU A 54 -6.01 0.84 12.49
CA GLU A 54 -6.28 2.27 12.32
C GLU A 54 -7.59 2.51 11.58
N VAL A 55 -7.95 1.63 10.64
CA VAL A 55 -9.28 1.62 10.03
C VAL A 55 -10.33 1.42 11.12
N SER A 56 -10.21 0.36 11.92
CA SER A 56 -11.14 0.07 13.02
C SER A 56 -11.29 1.23 14.00
N LEU A 57 -10.19 1.91 14.33
CA LEU A 57 -10.20 3.07 15.23
C LEU A 57 -10.98 4.24 14.63
N LEU A 58 -10.84 4.51 13.32
CA LEU A 58 -11.59 5.59 12.68
C LEU A 58 -13.06 5.21 12.47
N SER A 59 -13.37 3.98 12.05
CA SER A 59 -14.74 3.47 11.91
C SER A 59 -15.52 3.68 13.22
N LYS A 60 -14.96 3.24 14.35
CA LYS A 60 -15.59 3.39 15.68
C LYS A 60 -15.80 4.85 16.08
N LYS A 61 -14.85 5.72 15.77
CA LYS A 61 -14.98 7.17 16.03
C LYS A 61 -16.10 7.82 15.21
N LEU A 62 -16.40 7.27 14.04
CA LEU A 62 -17.47 7.71 13.15
C LEU A 62 -18.78 6.95 13.38
N GLY A 63 -18.86 6.13 14.44
CA GLY A 63 -20.07 5.40 14.82
C GLY A 63 -20.34 4.12 14.01
N GLN A 64 -19.36 3.64 13.24
CA GLN A 64 -19.44 2.36 12.52
C GLN A 64 -18.72 1.26 13.31
N GLU A 65 -19.30 0.06 13.36
CA GLU A 65 -18.69 -1.11 13.99
C GLU A 65 -17.96 -1.97 12.94
N PRO A 66 -16.63 -2.15 13.06
CA PRO A 66 -15.85 -2.99 12.16
C PRO A 66 -16.34 -4.45 12.13
N LEU A 67 -16.59 -4.97 10.93
CA LEU A 67 -17.02 -6.35 10.73
C LEU A 67 -15.85 -7.24 10.33
N PHE A 68 -15.78 -8.43 10.92
CA PHE A 68 -14.77 -9.43 10.59
C PHE A 68 -15.40 -10.81 10.46
N LYS A 69 -14.92 -11.59 9.49
CA LYS A 69 -15.23 -13.01 9.32
C LYS A 69 -13.95 -13.76 9.06
N ASP A 70 -13.68 -14.80 9.87
CA ASP A 70 -12.48 -15.64 9.76
C ASP A 70 -11.16 -14.84 9.71
N GLY A 71 -11.11 -13.74 10.47
CA GLY A 71 -9.96 -12.83 10.53
C GLY A 71 -9.85 -11.84 9.36
N ILE A 72 -10.75 -11.91 8.38
CA ILE A 72 -10.82 -10.99 7.24
C ILE A 72 -11.83 -9.90 7.55
N ARG A 73 -11.46 -8.63 7.31
CA ARG A 73 -12.39 -7.50 7.41
C ARG A 73 -13.47 -7.65 6.33
N ILE A 74 -14.73 -7.50 6.71
CA ILE A 74 -15.84 -7.37 5.77
C ILE A 74 -16.16 -5.88 5.66
N THR A 75 -15.77 -5.28 4.54
CA THR A 75 -15.86 -3.83 4.33
C THR A 75 -17.15 -3.53 3.58
N THR A 76 -18.12 -2.87 4.19
CA THR A 76 -19.34 -2.45 3.46
C THR A 76 -18.99 -1.34 2.45
N PRO A 77 -19.86 -1.06 1.45
CA PRO A 77 -19.69 0.12 0.60
C PRO A 77 -19.47 1.42 1.39
N GLU A 78 -20.16 1.61 2.51
CA GLU A 78 -20.04 2.80 3.37
C GLU A 78 -18.76 2.83 4.21
N GLU A 79 -18.20 1.67 4.61
CA GLU A 79 -16.91 1.60 5.32
C GLU A 79 -15.73 1.80 4.35
N MET A 80 -15.93 1.58 3.04
CA MET A 80 -14.86 1.63 2.04
C MET A 80 -14.18 3.01 1.99
N ASP A 81 -14.93 4.10 2.11
CA ASP A 81 -14.37 5.47 2.19
C ASP A 81 -13.42 5.62 3.37
N ILE A 82 -13.75 5.02 4.53
CA ILE A 82 -12.91 5.03 5.73
C ILE A 82 -11.64 4.20 5.50
N VAL A 83 -11.78 3.03 4.86
CA VAL A 83 -10.64 2.19 4.49
C VAL A 83 -9.67 2.97 3.60
N GLU A 84 -10.16 3.62 2.55
CA GLU A 84 -9.33 4.39 1.62
C GLU A 84 -8.65 5.58 2.30
N MET A 85 -9.40 6.41 3.03
CA MET A 85 -8.86 7.57 3.75
C MET A 85 -7.72 7.16 4.71
N VAL A 86 -7.90 6.05 5.43
CA VAL A 86 -6.89 5.59 6.39
C VAL A 86 -5.70 4.96 5.68
N LEU A 87 -5.93 3.99 4.79
CA LEU A 87 -4.83 3.24 4.19
C LEU A 87 -4.06 4.11 3.22
N SER A 88 -4.72 4.69 2.21
CA SER A 88 -4.07 5.43 1.13
C SER A 88 -3.68 6.86 1.56
N GLY A 89 -4.41 7.47 2.51
CA GLY A 89 -4.05 8.78 3.04
C GLY A 89 -3.10 8.71 4.23
N LYS A 90 -3.62 8.24 5.37
CA LYS A 90 -2.94 8.36 6.67
C LYS A 90 -1.72 7.44 6.80
N VAL A 91 -1.90 6.14 6.60
CA VAL A 91 -0.85 5.13 6.83
C VAL A 91 0.21 5.22 5.74
N ASN A 92 -0.21 5.26 4.47
CA ASN A 92 0.71 5.40 3.35
C ASN A 92 1.59 6.65 3.49
N GLY A 93 0.96 7.80 3.77
CA GLY A 93 1.68 9.05 4.00
C GLY A 93 2.65 8.99 5.19
N ARG A 94 2.33 8.26 6.26
CA ARG A 94 3.26 8.07 7.40
C ARG A 94 4.51 7.31 6.97
N VAL A 95 4.35 6.18 6.29
CA VAL A 95 5.48 5.36 5.81
C VAL A 95 6.34 6.18 4.84
N VAL A 96 5.72 6.86 3.87
CA VAL A 96 6.43 7.74 2.92
C VAL A 96 7.22 8.82 3.65
N ARG A 97 6.60 9.56 4.59
CA ARG A 97 7.31 10.60 5.35
C ARG A 97 8.50 10.05 6.13
N LYS A 98 8.38 8.85 6.69
CA LYS A 98 9.48 8.22 7.43
C LYS A 98 10.67 7.86 6.53
N LEU A 99 10.40 7.27 5.38
CA LEU A 99 11.43 6.96 4.37
C LEU A 99 12.09 8.24 3.85
N ARG A 100 11.28 9.26 3.52
CA ARG A 100 11.77 10.58 3.10
C ARG A 100 12.68 11.23 4.13
N ALA A 101 12.33 11.16 5.41
CA ALA A 101 13.15 11.70 6.49
C ALA A 101 14.54 11.06 6.56
N ARG A 102 14.71 9.84 6.02
CA ARG A 102 15.99 9.15 5.93
C ARG A 102 16.76 9.38 4.61
N GLY A 103 16.20 10.18 3.71
CA GLY A 103 16.78 10.48 2.39
C GLY A 103 16.45 9.45 1.32
N ILE A 104 15.45 8.59 1.53
CA ILE A 104 14.94 7.65 0.52
C ILE A 104 13.84 8.35 -0.28
N ASP A 105 13.95 8.40 -1.60
CA ASP A 105 12.93 8.99 -2.48
C ASP A 105 11.71 8.06 -2.61
N ALA A 106 10.82 8.08 -1.62
CA ALA A 106 9.61 7.26 -1.59
C ALA A 106 8.41 7.93 -2.27
N VAL A 107 7.61 7.14 -2.98
CA VAL A 107 6.34 7.57 -3.63
C VAL A 107 5.19 6.73 -3.10
N GLY A 108 4.17 7.41 -2.57
CA GLY A 108 2.96 6.78 -2.05
C GLY A 108 1.93 6.51 -3.16
N LEU A 109 1.43 5.28 -3.23
CA LEU A 109 0.47 4.80 -4.22
C LEU A 109 -0.58 3.89 -3.56
N SER A 110 -1.66 3.66 -4.27
CA SER A 110 -2.64 2.60 -4.08
C SER A 110 -2.53 1.60 -5.24
N GLY A 111 -3.32 0.53 -5.19
CA GLY A 111 -3.41 -0.42 -6.30
C GLY A 111 -4.08 0.16 -7.55
N SER A 112 -4.93 1.18 -7.40
CA SER A 112 -5.64 1.78 -8.54
C SER A 112 -4.72 2.69 -9.37
N ASP A 113 -3.71 3.29 -8.74
CA ASP A 113 -2.72 4.15 -9.40
C ASP A 113 -1.97 3.37 -10.50
N GLY A 114 -2.18 3.75 -11.76
CA GLY A 114 -1.59 3.04 -12.91
C GLY A 114 -2.05 1.59 -13.05
N SER A 115 -3.17 1.22 -12.42
CA SER A 115 -3.72 -0.16 -12.39
C SER A 115 -2.70 -1.19 -11.90
N ILE A 116 -1.93 -0.86 -10.86
CA ILE A 116 -0.92 -1.75 -10.25
C ILE A 116 -1.54 -3.09 -9.88
N PHE A 117 -2.73 -3.11 -9.28
CA PHE A 117 -3.51 -4.33 -9.14
C PHE A 117 -5.00 -4.04 -9.23
N ILE A 118 -5.78 -5.00 -9.73
CA ILE A 118 -7.24 -4.92 -9.83
C ILE A 118 -7.84 -5.95 -8.89
N GLY A 119 -8.86 -5.54 -8.14
CA GLY A 119 -9.61 -6.40 -7.23
C GLY A 119 -10.90 -6.92 -7.84
N GLU A 120 -11.39 -8.03 -7.31
CA GLU A 120 -12.77 -8.48 -7.51
C GLU A 120 -13.38 -8.71 -6.13
N SER A 121 -14.52 -8.07 -5.89
CA SER A 121 -15.25 -8.20 -4.62
C SER A 121 -15.64 -9.66 -4.35
N MET A 122 -15.61 -10.07 -3.08
CA MET A 122 -16.16 -11.37 -2.66
C MET A 122 -17.70 -11.43 -2.75
N GLY A 123 -18.36 -10.37 -3.22
CA GLY A 123 -19.80 -10.27 -3.39
C GLY A 123 -20.52 -10.10 -2.05
N ASN A 124 -21.31 -11.09 -1.69
CA ASN A 124 -22.02 -11.12 -0.41
C ASN A 124 -21.36 -12.13 0.53
N VAL A 125 -20.97 -11.68 1.72
CA VAL A 125 -20.37 -12.52 2.75
C VAL A 125 -21.23 -12.47 4.01
N ALA A 126 -21.84 -13.60 4.36
CA ALA A 126 -22.72 -13.73 5.52
C ALA A 126 -23.89 -12.71 5.55
N GLY A 127 -24.48 -12.42 4.39
CA GLY A 127 -25.59 -11.49 4.25
C GLY A 127 -25.17 -10.04 4.01
N VAL A 128 -23.87 -9.74 4.05
CA VAL A 128 -23.33 -8.37 3.88
C VAL A 128 -22.68 -8.22 2.52
N GLU A 129 -23.10 -7.22 1.72
CA GLU A 129 -22.36 -6.80 0.52
C GLU A 129 -21.01 -6.23 0.95
N THR A 130 -19.93 -6.73 0.35
CA THR A 130 -18.58 -6.36 0.74
C THR A 130 -17.76 -5.80 -0.42
N ARG A 131 -16.95 -4.79 -0.14
CA ARG A 131 -15.87 -4.29 -1.00
C ARG A 131 -14.53 -4.96 -0.71
N THR A 132 -14.49 -5.88 0.25
CA THR A 132 -13.33 -6.76 0.42
C THR A 132 -13.24 -7.72 -0.77
N GLY A 133 -12.08 -7.78 -1.40
CA GLY A 133 -11.89 -8.50 -2.66
C GLY A 133 -10.57 -9.25 -2.75
N ASN A 134 -10.47 -10.06 -3.81
CA ASN A 134 -9.26 -10.78 -4.20
C ASN A 134 -8.59 -10.06 -5.36
N VAL A 135 -7.25 -10.12 -5.42
CA VAL A 135 -6.52 -9.57 -6.57
C VAL A 135 -6.68 -10.49 -7.77
N VAL A 136 -7.19 -9.96 -8.88
CA VAL A 136 -7.41 -10.72 -10.13
C VAL A 136 -6.42 -10.36 -11.23
N LYS A 137 -5.76 -9.20 -11.13
CA LYS A 137 -4.74 -8.77 -12.10
C LYS A 137 -3.70 -7.88 -11.42
N VAL A 138 -2.45 -7.99 -11.88
CA VAL A 138 -1.31 -7.17 -11.41
C VAL A 138 -0.57 -6.62 -12.62
N THR A 139 -0.24 -5.32 -12.59
CA THR A 139 0.54 -4.62 -13.63
C THR A 139 1.74 -3.93 -12.99
N SER A 140 2.96 -4.39 -13.30
CA SER A 140 4.19 -3.83 -12.72
C SER A 140 4.67 -2.54 -13.38
N LYS A 141 3.99 -2.06 -14.43
CA LYS A 141 4.58 -1.09 -15.36
C LYS A 141 4.98 0.24 -14.72
N LEU A 142 4.10 0.79 -13.88
CA LEU A 142 4.39 2.00 -13.12
C LEU A 142 5.52 1.78 -12.12
N LEU A 143 5.52 0.63 -11.44
CA LEU A 143 6.54 0.28 -10.45
C LEU A 143 7.93 0.17 -11.11
N GLU A 144 8.03 -0.46 -12.27
CA GLU A 144 9.28 -0.54 -13.04
C GLU A 144 9.83 0.84 -13.40
N ILE A 145 8.97 1.78 -13.81
CA ILE A 145 9.39 3.15 -14.14
C ILE A 145 9.93 3.86 -12.90
N LEU A 146 9.24 3.71 -11.76
CA LEU A 146 9.67 4.32 -10.51
C LEU A 146 10.99 3.74 -10.01
N LEU A 147 11.15 2.42 -10.08
CA LEU A 147 12.39 1.75 -9.69
C LEU A 147 13.56 2.15 -10.61
N ASP A 148 13.34 2.22 -11.92
CA ASP A 148 14.34 2.65 -12.90
C ASP A 148 14.85 4.09 -12.61
N GLU A 149 13.99 4.97 -12.10
CA GLU A 149 14.32 6.34 -11.70
C GLU A 149 14.78 6.45 -10.22
N GLY A 150 14.95 5.33 -9.51
CA GLY A 150 15.49 5.29 -8.15
C GLY A 150 14.49 5.57 -7.03
N TYR A 151 13.19 5.65 -7.34
CA TYR A 151 12.15 5.79 -6.33
C TYR A 151 11.86 4.47 -5.61
N VAL A 152 11.37 4.55 -4.36
CA VAL A 152 10.82 3.43 -3.59
C VAL A 152 9.30 3.53 -3.56
N PRO A 153 8.56 2.69 -4.32
CA PRO A 153 7.11 2.67 -4.27
C PRO A 153 6.60 2.16 -2.91
N VAL A 154 5.63 2.86 -2.33
CA VAL A 154 4.92 2.47 -1.10
C VAL A 154 3.44 2.34 -1.43
N ILE A 155 2.94 1.10 -1.41
CA ILE A 155 1.63 0.74 -1.95
C ILE A 155 0.67 0.37 -0.81
N SER A 156 -0.45 1.09 -0.74
CA SER A 156 -1.58 0.74 0.13
C SER A 156 -2.40 -0.40 -0.48
N SER A 157 -2.98 -1.27 0.37
CA SER A 157 -3.77 -2.43 -0.07
C SER A 157 -5.22 -2.10 -0.48
N VAL A 158 -5.43 -0.95 -1.14
CA VAL A 158 -6.72 -0.49 -1.67
C VAL A 158 -6.61 -0.42 -3.18
N SER A 159 -7.66 -0.79 -3.91
CA SER A 159 -7.72 -0.64 -5.36
C SER A 159 -9.16 -0.63 -5.89
N THR A 160 -9.27 -0.53 -7.20
CA THR A 160 -10.46 -0.57 -8.04
C THR A 160 -10.71 -1.98 -8.60
N ASP A 161 -11.94 -2.23 -9.05
CA ASP A 161 -12.28 -3.34 -9.91
C ASP A 161 -11.99 -3.02 -11.41
N LEU A 162 -12.64 -3.70 -12.35
CA LEU A 162 -12.47 -3.42 -13.78
C LEU A 162 -13.27 -2.20 -14.27
N GLU A 163 -14.23 -1.71 -13.49
CA GLU A 163 -15.15 -0.64 -13.84
C GLU A 163 -14.74 0.72 -13.28
N GLY A 164 -13.93 0.76 -12.20
CA GLY A 164 -13.41 2.01 -11.62
C GLY A 164 -13.86 2.23 -10.19
#